data_AF-A0A7W1LXY0-F1
#
_entry.id   AF-A0A7W1LXY0-F1
#
_cell.length_a   1.000
_cell.length_b   1.000
_cell.length_c   1.000
_cell.angle_alpha   90.00
_cell.angle_beta   90.00
_cell.angle_gamma   90.00
#
_symmetry.space_group_name_H-M   'P 1'
#
loop_
_entity.id
_entity.type
_entity.pdbx_description
1 polymer ?
#
loop_
_entity_poly.entity_id
_entity_poly.type
_entity_poly.pdbx_seq_one_letter_code
_entity_poly.pdbx_strand_id
1 'polypeptide(L)'
;MNARQYQAFNIEEIEAIVTRSWNSLDALRSIAQELEFRNTKRAIRLRRKVEHRISEVDQDGKSDGIGQSEKTEDEVLYAQVGLHPSAPDFLIVAAKKAWRMYNHPDKYASDEKSEAEAAFKEVDSIFGQIEESRQ
;
A
#
# COMPACT_ATOMS: atom_id res chain seq x y z
N MET A 1 -7.85 -11.67 -28.87
CA MET A 1 -6.59 -11.33 -29.58
C MET A 1 -6.18 -9.94 -29.12
N ASN A 2 -5.13 -9.80 -28.30
CA ASN A 2 -4.68 -8.47 -27.88
C ASN A 2 -4.06 -7.76 -29.09
N ALA A 3 -4.65 -6.64 -29.48
CA ALA A 3 -4.17 -5.84 -30.60
C ALA A 3 -2.77 -5.30 -30.27
N ARG A 4 -1.78 -5.58 -31.14
CA ARG A 4 -0.44 -5.02 -31.02
C ARG A 4 -0.47 -3.55 -31.44
N GLN A 5 -0.78 -2.69 -30.49
CA GLN A 5 -0.99 -1.26 -30.71
C GLN A 5 0.21 -0.57 -31.36
N TYR A 6 1.42 -1.10 -31.18
CA TYR A 6 2.66 -0.48 -31.64
C TYR A 6 3.39 -1.25 -32.74
N GLN A 7 2.72 -2.19 -33.42
CA GLN A 7 3.34 -3.02 -34.47
C GLN A 7 3.92 -2.20 -35.64
N ALA A 8 3.28 -1.08 -35.99
CA ALA A 8 3.69 -0.23 -37.12
C ALA A 8 4.88 0.69 -36.80
N PHE A 9 5.28 0.82 -35.53
CA PHE A 9 6.32 1.76 -35.11
C PHE A 9 7.70 1.11 -35.15
N ASN A 10 8.72 1.89 -35.47
CA ASN A 10 10.12 1.47 -35.35
C ASN A 10 10.59 1.57 -33.87
N ILE A 11 11.81 1.10 -33.58
CA ILE A 11 12.30 1.07 -32.19
C ILE A 11 12.52 2.47 -31.59
N GLU A 12 12.84 3.47 -32.41
CA GLU A 12 13.10 4.84 -31.96
C GLU A 12 11.80 5.56 -31.61
N GLU A 13 10.75 5.30 -32.41
CA GLU A 13 9.40 5.77 -32.13
C GLU A 13 8.87 5.15 -30.82
N ILE A 14 9.13 3.86 -30.58
CA ILE A 14 8.77 3.21 -29.32
C ILE A 14 9.51 3.88 -28.14
N GLU A 15 10.80 4.19 -28.27
CA GLU A 15 11.57 4.91 -27.22
C GLU A 15 11.00 6.32 -26.94
N ALA A 16 10.59 7.04 -27.98
CA ALA A 16 9.96 8.34 -27.85
C ALA A 16 8.62 8.23 -27.11
N ILE A 17 7.80 7.22 -27.43
CA ILE A 17 6.55 6.94 -26.74
C ILE A 17 6.81 6.60 -25.27
N VAL A 18 7.76 5.71 -24.98
CA VAL A 18 8.17 5.35 -23.59
C VAL A 18 8.52 6.60 -22.79
N THR A 19 9.27 7.53 -23.39
CA THR A 19 9.69 8.77 -22.71
C THR A 19 8.49 9.67 -22.42
N ARG A 20 7.56 9.79 -23.37
CA ARG A 20 6.34 10.61 -23.22
C ARG A 20 5.33 9.99 -22.24
N SER A 21 5.27 8.66 -22.18
CA SER A 21 4.32 7.90 -21.36
C SER A 21 4.97 7.23 -20.15
N TRP A 22 6.08 7.79 -19.64
CA TRP A 22 6.87 7.19 -18.56
C TRP A 22 6.10 6.99 -17.24
N ASN A 23 5.02 7.76 -17.05
CA ASN A 23 4.15 7.69 -15.88
C ASN A 23 2.85 6.91 -16.12
N SER A 24 2.61 6.39 -17.33
CA SER A 24 1.40 5.64 -17.65
C SER A 24 1.71 4.14 -17.66
N LEU A 25 1.28 3.44 -16.61
CA LEU A 25 1.56 2.03 -16.42
C LEU A 25 0.93 1.15 -17.51
N ASP A 26 -0.27 1.47 -17.97
CA ASP A 26 -0.94 0.75 -19.07
C ASP A 26 -0.20 0.90 -20.40
N ALA A 27 0.32 2.10 -20.68
CA ALA A 27 1.15 2.34 -21.86
C ALA A 27 2.46 1.56 -21.77
N LEU A 28 3.13 1.58 -20.61
CA LEU A 28 4.37 0.83 -20.39
C LEU A 28 4.18 -0.69 -20.53
N ARG A 29 3.07 -1.25 -20.03
CA ARG A 29 2.73 -2.68 -20.19
C ARG A 29 2.51 -3.05 -21.65
N SER A 30 1.76 -2.22 -22.38
CA SER A 30 1.51 -2.41 -23.81
C SER A 30 2.79 -2.35 -24.64
N ILE A 31 3.72 -1.47 -24.27
CA ILE A 31 5.04 -1.34 -24.90
C ILE A 31 5.93 -2.55 -24.55
N ALA A 32 5.96 -3.00 -23.29
CA ALA A 32 6.72 -4.18 -22.89
C ALA A 32 6.30 -5.43 -23.68
N GLN A 33 4.98 -5.60 -23.87
CA GLN A 33 4.42 -6.68 -24.68
C GLN A 33 4.82 -6.59 -26.16
N GLU A 34 4.86 -5.38 -26.74
CA GLU A 34 5.37 -5.20 -28.11
C GLU A 34 6.87 -5.51 -28.22
N LEU A 35 7.66 -5.08 -27.23
CA LEU A 35 9.11 -5.29 -27.20
C LEU A 35 9.48 -6.77 -27.01
N GLU A 36 8.60 -7.60 -26.47
CA GLU A 36 8.78 -9.06 -26.39
C GLU A 36 8.89 -9.72 -27.77
N PHE A 37 8.18 -9.20 -28.77
CA PHE A 37 8.23 -9.72 -30.13
C PHE A 37 9.42 -9.19 -30.94
N ARG A 38 10.24 -8.29 -30.37
CA ARG A 38 11.37 -7.65 -31.05
C ARG A 38 12.70 -8.11 -30.46
N ASN A 39 13.42 -8.95 -31.18
CA ASN A 39 14.65 -9.56 -30.68
C ASN A 39 15.94 -8.76 -30.97
N THR A 40 15.86 -7.43 -31.04
CA THR A 40 17.05 -6.60 -31.25
C THR A 40 17.71 -6.27 -29.90
N LYS A 41 19.04 -6.12 -29.88
CA LYS A 41 19.76 -5.73 -28.65
C LYS A 41 19.22 -4.43 -28.04
N ARG A 42 18.77 -3.50 -28.88
CA ARG A 42 18.16 -2.22 -28.47
C ARG A 42 16.79 -2.44 -27.83
N ALA A 43 15.92 -3.25 -28.44
CA ALA A 43 14.62 -3.62 -27.87
C ALA A 43 14.73 -4.36 -26.53
N ILE A 44 15.69 -5.28 -26.41
CA ILE A 44 15.93 -6.01 -25.15
C ILE A 44 16.33 -5.05 -24.02
N ARG A 45 17.21 -4.08 -24.30
CA ARG A 45 17.62 -3.07 -23.31
C ARG A 45 16.44 -2.19 -22.89
N LEU A 46 15.68 -1.71 -23.87
CA LEU A 46 14.51 -0.87 -23.61
C LEU A 46 13.45 -1.64 -22.81
N ARG A 47 13.21 -2.90 -23.15
CA ARG A 47 12.29 -3.80 -22.43
C ARG A 47 12.67 -3.91 -20.96
N ARG A 48 13.94 -4.23 -20.65
CA ARG A 48 14.41 -4.30 -19.26
C ARG A 48 14.17 -3.01 -18.50
N LYS A 49 14.42 -1.85 -19.14
CA LYS A 49 14.19 -0.53 -18.54
C LYS A 49 12.70 -0.29 -18.25
N VAL A 50 11.82 -0.66 -19.18
CA VAL A 50 10.37 -0.55 -19.04
C VAL A 50 9.84 -1.52 -17.97
N GLU A 51 10.27 -2.78 -17.98
CA GLU A 51 9.91 -3.78 -16.98
C GLU A 51 10.34 -3.38 -15.58
N HIS A 52 11.55 -2.84 -15.43
CA HIS A 52 12.03 -2.31 -14.16
C HIS A 52 11.13 -1.17 -13.67
N ARG A 53 10.77 -0.22 -14.55
CA ARG A 53 9.87 0.87 -14.19
C ARG A 53 8.47 0.37 -13.81
N ILE A 54 7.93 -0.62 -14.53
CA ILE A 54 6.67 -1.26 -14.17
C ILE A 54 6.79 -1.87 -12.77
N SER A 55 7.91 -2.53 -12.45
CA SER A 55 8.12 -3.12 -11.13
C SER A 55 8.26 -2.07 -10.01
N GLU A 56 8.91 -0.93 -10.26
CA GLU A 56 9.00 0.18 -9.31
C GLU A 56 7.61 0.75 -9.01
N VAL A 57 6.83 1.05 -10.06
CA VAL A 57 5.49 1.64 -9.91
C VAL A 57 4.50 0.65 -9.28
N ASP A 58 4.64 -0.66 -9.55
CA ASP A 58 3.84 -1.71 -8.89
C ASP A 58 4.22 -1.92 -7.42
N GLN A 59 5.47 -1.65 -7.05
CA GLN A 59 5.93 -1.67 -5.65
C GLN A 59 5.51 -0.41 -4.88
N ASP A 60 5.59 0.77 -5.51
CA ASP A 60 5.09 2.03 -4.93
C ASP A 60 3.55 2.03 -4.78
N GLY A 61 2.84 1.27 -5.63
CA GLY A 61 1.40 1.04 -5.50
C GLY A 61 1.00 0.02 -4.43
N LYS A 62 1.94 -0.81 -3.93
CA LYS A 62 1.69 -1.79 -2.86
C LYS A 62 1.82 -1.21 -1.45
N SER A 63 2.31 0.01 -1.29
CA SER A 63 2.32 0.70 0.00
C SER A 63 0.95 1.27 0.43
N ASP A 64 0.01 1.48 -0.50
CA ASP A 64 -1.30 2.11 -0.19
C ASP A 64 -2.54 1.39 -0.77
N GLY A 65 -2.37 0.24 -1.45
CA GLY A 65 -3.43 -0.44 -2.18
C GLY A 65 -4.04 -1.65 -1.48
N ILE A 66 -4.95 -1.40 -0.53
CA ILE A 66 -5.89 -2.37 0.05
C ILE A 66 -6.63 -3.11 -1.07
N GLY A 67 -6.29 -4.39 -1.27
CA GLY A 67 -7.17 -5.32 -1.97
C GLY A 67 -8.47 -5.45 -1.16
N GLN A 68 -9.61 -5.29 -1.83
CA GLN A 68 -10.94 -5.54 -1.29
C GLN A 68 -11.14 -7.04 -1.01
N SER A 69 -10.37 -7.60 -0.08
CA SER A 69 -10.79 -8.77 0.66
C SER A 69 -11.66 -8.23 1.81
N GLU A 70 -12.82 -8.84 2.06
CA GLU A 70 -13.62 -8.54 3.25
C GLU A 70 -12.68 -8.57 4.45
N LYS A 71 -12.39 -7.39 5.02
CA LYS A 71 -11.56 -7.32 6.23
C LYS A 71 -12.30 -8.09 7.29
N THR A 72 -11.63 -9.06 7.89
CA THR A 72 -12.18 -9.75 9.05
C THR A 72 -12.40 -8.72 10.17
N GLU A 73 -13.34 -8.99 11.07
CA GLU A 73 -13.62 -8.10 12.20
C GLU A 73 -12.32 -7.81 12.99
N ASP A 74 -11.45 -8.81 13.13
CA ASP A 74 -10.12 -8.67 13.70
C ASP A 74 -9.26 -7.65 12.96
N GLU A 75 -9.15 -7.74 11.63
CA GLU A 75 -8.37 -6.80 10.81
C GLU A 75 -8.83 -5.35 10.97
N VAL A 76 -10.12 -5.13 11.21
CA VAL A 76 -10.67 -3.80 11.49
C VAL A 76 -10.17 -3.28 12.85
N LEU A 77 -10.18 -4.12 13.89
CA LEU A 77 -9.71 -3.75 15.23
C LEU A 77 -8.22 -3.39 15.23
N TYR A 78 -7.38 -4.21 14.59
CA TYR A 78 -5.94 -3.92 14.50
C TYR A 78 -5.68 -2.60 13.76
N ALA A 79 -6.42 -2.33 12.67
CA ALA A 79 -6.26 -1.10 11.91
C ALA A 79 -6.63 0.16 12.71
N GLN A 80 -7.65 0.09 13.58
CA GLN A 80 -8.06 1.22 14.43
C GLN A 80 -6.97 1.69 15.39
N VAL A 81 -6.08 0.79 15.83
CA VAL A 81 -4.96 1.11 16.73
C VAL A 81 -3.61 1.18 16.01
N GLY A 82 -3.60 1.14 14.67
CA GLY A 82 -2.37 1.23 13.87
C GLY A 82 -1.47 0.00 13.98
N LEU A 83 -2.03 -1.17 14.24
CA LEU A 83 -1.32 -2.44 14.31
C LEU A 83 -1.69 -3.37 13.15
N HIS A 84 -0.88 -4.41 12.95
CA HIS A 84 -1.16 -5.48 12.00
C HIS A 84 -1.64 -6.73 12.76
N PRO A 85 -2.56 -7.54 12.20
CA PRO A 85 -3.03 -8.78 12.86
C PRO A 85 -1.91 -9.76 13.21
N SER A 86 -0.82 -9.76 12.45
CA SER A 86 0.37 -10.59 12.72
C SER A 86 1.36 -9.96 13.72
N ALA A 87 1.04 -8.82 14.35
CA ALA A 87 1.91 -8.19 15.33
C ALA A 87 2.14 -9.15 16.51
N PRO A 88 3.37 -9.34 17.00
CA PRO A 88 3.61 -10.12 18.21
C PRO A 88 2.97 -9.48 19.46
N ASP A 89 2.62 -10.29 20.47
CA ASP A 89 1.92 -9.82 21.68
C ASP A 89 2.65 -8.67 22.39
N PHE A 90 3.98 -8.71 22.43
CA PHE A 90 4.77 -7.66 23.06
C PHE A 90 4.60 -6.30 22.37
N LEU A 91 4.31 -6.27 21.06
CA LEU A 91 4.03 -5.02 20.34
C LEU A 91 2.65 -4.47 20.70
N ILE A 92 1.66 -5.33 20.89
CA ILE A 92 0.30 -4.92 21.30
C ILE A 92 0.37 -4.28 22.69
N VAL A 93 1.04 -4.93 23.64
CA VAL A 93 1.25 -4.40 25.00
C VAL A 93 2.02 -3.09 24.98
N ALA A 94 3.08 -3.00 24.17
CA ALA A 94 3.88 -1.78 24.03
C ALA A 94 3.05 -0.63 23.41
N ALA A 95 2.27 -0.90 22.37
CA ALA A 95 1.41 0.07 21.71
C ALA A 95 0.33 0.58 22.67
N LYS A 96 -0.37 -0.32 23.38
CA LYS A 96 -1.36 0.04 24.41
C LYS A 96 -0.77 0.96 25.47
N LYS A 97 0.41 0.62 25.99
CA LYS A 97 1.10 1.45 26.99
C LYS A 97 1.48 2.82 26.44
N ALA A 98 2.06 2.88 25.25
CA ALA A 98 2.45 4.13 24.61
C ALA A 98 1.21 5.02 24.34
N TRP A 99 0.12 4.42 23.86
CA TRP A 99 -1.12 5.11 23.58
C TRP A 99 -1.75 5.70 24.85
N ARG A 100 -1.84 4.92 25.93
CA ARG A 100 -2.34 5.39 27.24
C ARG A 100 -1.51 6.55 27.78
N MET A 101 -0.18 6.47 27.64
CA MET A 101 0.71 7.54 28.07
C MET A 101 0.53 8.81 27.23
N TYR A 102 0.26 8.69 25.93
CA TYR A 102 0.09 9.84 25.05
C TYR A 102 -1.27 10.53 25.27
N ASN A 103 -2.36 9.76 25.30
CA ASN A 103 -3.75 10.25 25.30
C ASN A 103 -4.43 10.27 26.68
N HIS A 104 -3.67 10.30 27.79
CA HIS A 104 -4.27 10.27 29.13
C HIS A 104 -5.22 11.47 29.36
N PRO A 105 -6.46 11.26 29.84
CA PRO A 105 -7.46 12.32 30.00
C PRO A 105 -7.05 13.45 30.95
N ASP A 106 -6.17 13.17 31.91
CA ASP A 106 -5.62 14.22 32.81
C ASP A 106 -4.74 15.27 32.12
N LYS A 107 -4.38 15.07 30.85
CA LYS A 107 -3.65 16.08 30.06
C LYS A 107 -4.56 17.15 29.45
N TYR A 108 -5.87 16.92 29.45
CA TYR A 108 -6.84 17.78 28.79
C TYR A 108 -7.46 18.76 29.78
N ALA A 109 -7.93 19.90 29.27
CA ALA A 109 -8.64 20.88 30.08
C ALA A 109 -10.00 20.33 30.56
N SER A 110 -10.61 20.94 31.58
CA SER A 110 -11.81 20.38 32.23
C SER A 110 -13.02 20.26 31.31
N ASP A 111 -13.10 21.09 30.28
CA ASP A 111 -14.10 21.10 29.20
C ASP A 111 -13.89 19.97 28.19
N GLU A 112 -12.63 19.64 27.88
CA GLU A 112 -12.26 18.56 26.95
C GLU A 112 -12.13 17.20 27.64
N LYS A 113 -12.03 17.18 28.98
CA LYS A 113 -11.77 15.97 29.78
C LYS A 113 -12.82 14.89 29.57
N SER A 114 -14.09 15.26 29.47
CA SER A 114 -15.18 14.30 29.26
C SER A 114 -15.06 13.60 27.90
N GLU A 115 -14.71 14.33 26.85
CA GLU A 115 -14.52 13.77 25.50
C GLU A 115 -13.25 12.91 25.44
N ALA A 116 -12.16 13.38 26.06
CA ALA A 116 -10.92 12.64 26.16
C ALA A 116 -11.10 11.32 26.95
N GLU A 117 -11.87 11.31 28.03
CA GLU A 117 -12.19 10.08 28.78
C GLU A 117 -13.02 9.09 27.94
N ALA A 118 -13.96 9.58 27.13
CA ALA A 118 -14.75 8.73 26.25
C ALA A 118 -13.87 8.07 25.17
N ALA A 119 -13.06 8.87 24.47
CA ALA A 119 -12.10 8.38 23.47
C ALA A 119 -11.06 7.44 24.09
N PHE A 120 -10.62 7.73 25.31
CA PHE A 120 -9.72 6.86 26.07
C PHE A 120 -10.32 5.47 26.29
N LYS A 121 -11.56 5.40 26.77
CA LYS A 121 -12.24 4.13 27.02
C LYS A 121 -12.53 3.34 25.75
N GLU A 122 -12.90 4.03 24.66
CA GLU A 122 -13.17 3.40 23.37
C GLU A 122 -11.93 2.69 22.83
N VAL A 123 -10.80 3.39 22.74
CA VAL A 123 -9.57 2.79 22.21
C VAL A 123 -9.00 1.73 23.16
N ASP A 124 -9.11 1.93 24.48
CA ASP A 124 -8.69 0.90 25.44
C ASP A 124 -9.52 -0.39 25.33
N SER A 125 -10.82 -0.27 25.00
CA SER A 125 -11.68 -1.41 24.72
C SER A 125 -11.26 -2.15 23.44
N ILE A 126 -10.83 -1.44 22.39
CA ILE A 126 -10.34 -2.07 21.16
C ILE A 126 -9.09 -2.91 21.46
N PHE A 127 -8.15 -2.40 22.26
CA PHE A 127 -7.00 -3.18 22.71
C PHE A 127 -7.42 -4.42 23.51
N GLY A 128 -8.47 -4.32 24.34
CA GLY A 128 -9.04 -5.46 25.06
C GLY A 128 -9.58 -6.54 24.11
N GLN A 129 -10.36 -6.15 23.10
CA GLN A 129 -10.90 -7.09 22.10
C GLN A 129 -9.79 -7.79 21.30
N ILE A 130 -8.72 -7.08 20.95
CA ILE A 130 -7.53 -7.66 20.30
C ILE A 130 -6.83 -8.69 21.19
N GLU A 131 -6.72 -8.41 22.50
CA GLU A 131 -6.11 -9.34 23.46
C GLU A 131 -6.99 -10.58 23.68
N GLU A 132 -8.31 -10.42 23.69
CA GLU A 132 -9.28 -11.52 23.82
C GLU A 132 -9.32 -12.43 22.60
N SER A 133 -9.23 -11.88 21.38
CA SER A 133 -9.25 -12.70 20.14
C SER A 133 -8.02 -13.59 19.95
N ARG A 134 -6.99 -13.43 20.79
CA ARG A 134 -5.74 -14.22 20.78
C ARG A 134 -5.67 -15.34 21.81
N GLN A 135 -6.59 -15.41 22.76
CA GLN A 135 -6.62 -16.44 23.80
C GLN A 135 -7.25 -17.74 23.31
#